data_AF-A0A1Y3N8Y8-F1
#
_entry.id   AF-A0A1Y3N8Y8-F1
#
_cell.length_a   1.000
_cell.length_b   1.000
_cell.length_c   1.000
_cell.angle_alpha   90.00
_cell.angle_beta   90.00
_cell.angle_gamma   90.00
#
_symmetry.space_group_name_H-M   'P 1'
#
loop_
_entity.id
_entity.type
_entity.pdbx_description
1 polymer ?
#
loop_
_entity_poly.entity_id
_entity_poly.type
_entity_poly.pdbx_seq_one_letter_code
_entity_poly.pdbx_strand_id
1 'polypeptide(L)'
;MKIHYYLLLIILIFINIKILAKEFIIRNNEDDFDVIKNINDVVNNEIVFNFVDEYYNITYSDSRYEITVNSNITFKGNKNGSIFDYLYENNRALFFLVDNANSKKYTIKFENIIFRNYNEDLNLSGMQLIRVKSISDNFYLHFDNCTFQNNYYSVVRVDLTCLKPSHTDPSIVFDNCSFFNNTNKVISARKKEEKDDRGINELNDCLQINIKNSNFEDNKGLFYINNGKLTIDNYKSFEEERGALYYSETSSNELNIKNSWFENIHVKSIIPLIYDEGLVLK
;
A
#
# COMPACT_ATOMS: atom_id res chain seq x y z
N MET A 1 4.56 50.11 27.03
CA MET A 1 5.63 49.29 26.44
C MET A 1 5.38 47.78 26.54
N LYS A 2 5.13 47.21 27.73
CA LYS A 2 4.94 45.75 27.91
C LYS A 2 3.80 45.14 27.08
N ILE A 3 2.67 45.83 26.92
CA ILE A 3 1.50 45.33 26.15
C ILE A 3 1.83 45.10 24.66
N HIS A 4 2.62 45.99 24.05
CA HIS A 4 2.95 45.89 22.62
C HIS A 4 3.92 44.73 22.36
N TYR A 5 4.82 44.45 23.31
CA TYR A 5 5.71 43.29 23.26
C TYR A 5 4.94 41.97 23.27
N TYR A 6 3.95 41.83 24.17
CA TYR A 6 3.11 40.62 24.20
C TYR A 6 2.27 40.47 22.92
N LEU A 7 1.76 41.57 22.36
CA LEU A 7 0.98 41.53 21.12
C LEU A 7 1.84 41.08 19.92
N LEU A 8 3.08 41.59 19.83
CA LEU A 8 4.06 41.15 18.81
C LEU A 8 4.41 39.66 18.97
N LEU A 9 4.59 39.20 20.21
CA LEU A 9 4.90 37.80 20.51
C LEU A 9 3.74 36.88 20.09
N ILE A 10 2.49 37.29 20.35
CA ILE A 10 1.29 36.56 19.93
C ILE A 10 1.20 36.50 18.41
N ILE A 11 1.43 37.62 17.70
CA ILE A 11 1.44 37.66 16.24
C ILE A 11 2.54 36.74 15.67
N LEU A 12 3.74 36.77 16.25
CA LEU A 12 4.83 35.87 15.86
C LEU A 12 4.46 34.40 16.11
N ILE A 13 3.78 34.08 17.21
CA ILE A 13 3.29 32.72 17.46
C ILE A 13 2.29 32.33 16.36
N PHE A 14 1.29 33.16 16.05
CA PHE A 14 0.31 32.85 14.99
C PHE A 14 0.91 32.76 13.58
N ILE A 15 1.91 33.58 13.25
CA ILE A 15 2.63 33.49 11.97
C ILE A 15 3.44 32.18 11.88
N ASN A 16 3.92 31.68 13.01
CA ASN A 16 4.72 30.45 13.07
C ASN A 16 3.87 29.17 13.28
N ILE A 17 2.56 29.27 13.57
CA ILE A 17 1.65 28.11 13.54
C ILE A 17 1.38 27.78 12.07
N LYS A 18 2.35 27.09 11.44
CA LYS A 18 2.07 26.34 10.22
C LYS A 18 1.18 25.16 10.63
N ILE A 19 -0.02 25.10 10.08
CA ILE A 19 -0.85 23.90 10.19
C ILE A 19 -0.08 22.79 9.47
N LEU A 20 0.45 21.84 10.24
CA LEU A 20 1.28 20.76 9.71
C LEU A 20 0.41 19.70 9.05
N ALA A 21 -0.80 19.46 9.57
CA ALA A 21 -1.71 18.45 9.08
C ALA A 21 -3.16 18.96 9.04
N LYS A 22 -3.89 18.56 8.00
CA LYS A 22 -5.34 18.73 7.89
C LYS A 22 -6.02 17.38 8.17
N GLU A 23 -6.83 17.34 9.22
CA GLU A 23 -7.57 16.14 9.62
C GLU A 23 -9.03 16.21 9.17
N PHE A 24 -9.54 15.08 8.66
CA PHE A 24 -10.93 14.84 8.30
C PHE A 24 -11.46 13.68 9.13
N ILE A 25 -12.55 13.88 9.85
CA ILE A 25 -13.23 12.81 10.57
C ILE A 25 -14.24 12.19 9.60
N ILE A 26 -14.10 10.90 9.33
CA ILE A 26 -14.95 10.16 8.39
C ILE A 26 -15.83 9.23 9.22
N ARG A 27 -17.15 9.33 9.09
CA ARG A 27 -18.10 8.40 9.67
C ARG A 27 -18.70 7.52 8.58
N ASN A 28 -19.31 6.39 8.96
CA ASN A 28 -19.96 5.47 8.04
C ASN A 28 -21.33 6.01 7.62
N ASN A 29 -21.30 7.13 6.89
CA ASN A 29 -22.43 7.70 6.15
C ASN A 29 -21.97 7.95 4.71
N GLU A 30 -22.90 8.12 3.78
CA GLU A 30 -22.57 8.23 2.35
C GLU A 30 -21.78 9.52 2.05
N ASP A 31 -22.13 10.63 2.72
CA ASP A 31 -21.61 11.96 2.44
C ASP A 31 -20.13 12.15 2.86
N ASP A 32 -19.68 11.51 3.95
CA ASP A 32 -18.32 11.73 4.47
C ASP A 32 -17.24 11.17 3.54
N PHE A 33 -17.57 10.16 2.75
CA PHE A 33 -16.64 9.57 1.78
C PHE A 33 -16.36 10.49 0.57
N ASP A 34 -17.25 11.43 0.27
CA ASP A 34 -17.04 12.39 -0.83
C ASP A 34 -15.90 13.37 -0.55
N VAL A 35 -15.54 13.57 0.72
CA VAL A 35 -14.37 14.35 1.12
C VAL A 35 -13.09 13.80 0.49
N ILE A 36 -12.99 12.49 0.29
CA ILE A 36 -11.83 11.84 -0.35
C ILE A 36 -11.72 12.23 -1.83
N LYS A 37 -12.84 12.43 -2.54
CA LYS A 37 -12.84 12.85 -3.96
C LYS A 37 -12.25 14.25 -4.13
N ASN A 38 -12.56 15.13 -3.20
CA ASN A 38 -12.20 16.55 -3.27
C ASN A 38 -10.82 16.85 -2.68
N ILE A 39 -10.02 15.82 -2.38
CA ILE A 39 -8.75 16.01 -1.68
C ILE A 39 -7.68 16.71 -2.52
N ASN A 40 -7.79 16.63 -3.85
CA ASN A 40 -6.84 17.24 -4.77
C ASN A 40 -6.77 18.77 -4.65
N ASP A 41 -7.82 19.42 -4.14
CA ASP A 41 -7.90 20.88 -3.95
C ASP A 41 -7.31 21.36 -2.60
N VAL A 42 -6.92 20.42 -1.73
CA VAL A 42 -6.50 20.72 -0.37
C VAL A 42 -4.99 20.96 -0.31
N VAL A 43 -4.58 22.22 -0.12
CA VAL A 43 -3.16 22.59 0.02
C VAL A 43 -2.72 22.42 1.48
N ASN A 44 -2.15 21.27 1.82
CA ASN A 44 -1.55 20.99 3.14
C ASN A 44 -0.29 20.14 3.01
N ASN A 45 0.57 20.15 4.04
CA ASN A 45 1.76 19.29 4.06
C ASN A 45 1.39 17.82 4.32
N GLU A 46 0.38 17.61 5.18
CA GLU A 46 -0.13 16.31 5.57
C GLU A 46 -1.67 16.33 5.63
N ILE A 47 -2.27 15.22 5.24
CA ILE A 47 -3.70 14.98 5.18
C ILE A 47 -3.98 13.69 5.95
N VAL A 48 -4.89 13.75 6.92
CA VAL A 48 -5.26 12.60 7.74
C VAL A 48 -6.77 12.36 7.62
N PHE A 49 -7.15 11.19 7.13
CA PHE A 49 -8.52 10.68 7.15
C PHE A 49 -8.68 9.76 8.36
N ASN A 50 -9.39 10.24 9.38
CA ASN A 50 -9.62 9.54 10.64
C ASN A 50 -10.99 8.84 10.62
N PHE A 51 -10.97 7.54 10.42
CA PHE A 51 -12.13 6.66 10.38
C PHE A 51 -12.48 6.23 11.81
N VAL A 52 -13.47 6.89 12.40
CA VAL A 52 -13.82 6.74 13.82
C VAL A 52 -14.77 5.58 14.13
N ASP A 53 -15.49 5.07 13.12
CA ASP A 53 -16.46 4.00 13.30
C ASP A 53 -15.80 2.61 13.15
N GLU A 54 -16.45 1.59 13.71
CA GLU A 54 -15.95 0.21 13.67
C GLU A 54 -16.10 -0.44 12.29
N TYR A 55 -17.11 -0.02 11.54
CA TYR A 55 -17.50 -0.65 10.29
C TYR A 55 -17.87 0.40 9.25
N TYR A 56 -17.34 0.23 8.04
CA TYR A 56 -17.62 1.03 6.86
C TYR A 56 -18.08 0.13 5.74
N ASN A 57 -19.29 0.38 5.25
CA ASN A 57 -19.73 -0.24 4.02
C ASN A 57 -19.22 0.58 2.83
N ILE A 58 -18.20 0.07 2.15
CA ILE A 58 -17.56 0.78 1.04
C ILE A 58 -18.46 0.81 -0.21
N THR A 59 -19.49 -0.05 -0.29
CA THR A 59 -20.39 -0.10 -1.45
C THR A 59 -21.25 1.15 -1.62
N TYR A 60 -21.46 1.94 -0.57
CA TYR A 60 -22.25 3.19 -0.63
C TYR A 60 -21.55 4.34 -1.33
N SER A 61 -20.22 4.32 -1.40
CA SER A 61 -19.47 5.21 -2.28
C SER A 61 -19.85 4.89 -3.71
N ASP A 62 -20.11 5.87 -4.58
CA ASP A 62 -20.41 5.59 -5.99
C ASP A 62 -19.20 5.65 -6.94
N SER A 63 -17.97 5.60 -6.43
CA SER A 63 -16.80 5.93 -7.25
C SER A 63 -15.50 5.16 -7.00
N ARG A 64 -14.67 5.15 -8.04
CA ARG A 64 -13.21 5.08 -7.94
C ARG A 64 -12.67 6.42 -7.45
N TYR A 65 -11.82 6.39 -6.43
CA TYR A 65 -11.17 7.59 -5.90
C TYR A 65 -9.81 7.74 -6.57
N GLU A 66 -9.70 8.66 -7.51
CA GLU A 66 -8.42 9.03 -8.11
C GLU A 66 -7.81 10.20 -7.32
N ILE A 67 -6.68 9.94 -6.68
CA ILE A 67 -6.01 10.85 -5.75
C ILE A 67 -4.64 11.19 -6.33
N THR A 68 -4.39 12.46 -6.59
CA THR A 68 -3.06 12.95 -6.95
C THR A 68 -2.29 13.22 -5.67
N VAL A 69 -1.16 12.54 -5.50
CA VAL A 69 -0.37 12.59 -4.26
C VAL A 69 0.56 13.80 -4.30
N ASN A 70 0.15 14.88 -3.65
CA ASN A 70 0.89 16.14 -3.54
C ASN A 70 1.31 16.48 -2.09
N SER A 71 0.95 15.62 -1.15
CA SER A 71 1.15 15.73 0.30
C SER A 71 1.24 14.33 0.91
N ASN A 72 1.64 14.24 2.19
CA ASN A 72 1.53 12.97 2.90
C ASN A 72 0.06 12.68 3.21
N ILE A 73 -0.40 11.46 2.98
CA ILE A 73 -1.79 11.05 3.16
C ILE A 73 -1.84 9.86 4.11
N THR A 74 -2.60 9.97 5.19
CA THR A 74 -2.79 8.91 6.18
C THR A 74 -4.26 8.54 6.26
N PHE A 75 -4.59 7.28 6.02
CA PHE A 75 -5.89 6.66 6.29
C PHE A 75 -5.78 5.92 7.62
N LYS A 76 -6.47 6.40 8.65
CA LYS A 76 -6.34 5.92 10.02
C LYS A 76 -7.65 5.37 10.53
N GLY A 77 -7.71 4.06 10.75
CA GLY A 77 -8.80 3.41 11.45
C GLY A 77 -8.76 3.65 12.96
N ASN A 78 -9.86 3.30 13.61
CA ASN A 78 -9.99 3.40 15.05
C ASN A 78 -9.02 2.42 15.78
N LYS A 79 -8.92 2.54 17.11
CA LYS A 79 -8.00 1.74 17.94
C LYS A 79 -8.22 0.22 17.90
N ASN A 80 -9.43 -0.23 17.58
CA ASN A 80 -9.82 -1.65 17.49
C ASN A 80 -9.72 -2.17 16.04
N GLY A 81 -9.36 -1.31 15.09
CA GLY A 81 -9.47 -1.57 13.67
C GLY A 81 -10.79 -1.06 13.10
N SER A 82 -10.73 -0.32 12.00
CA SER A 82 -11.91 0.02 11.20
C SER A 82 -12.05 -0.96 10.04
N ILE A 83 -13.21 -1.60 9.94
CA ILE A 83 -13.50 -2.57 8.87
C ILE A 83 -13.95 -1.84 7.62
N PHE A 84 -13.20 -2.00 6.53
CA PHE A 84 -13.59 -1.59 5.19
C PHE A 84 -14.14 -2.83 4.48
N ASP A 85 -15.47 -2.96 4.48
CA ASP A 85 -16.15 -4.09 3.87
C ASP A 85 -16.60 -3.73 2.46
N TYR A 86 -16.09 -4.46 1.47
CA TYR A 86 -16.42 -4.27 0.07
C TYR A 86 -17.62 -5.11 -0.36
N LEU A 87 -18.13 -6.00 0.50
CA LEU A 87 -19.29 -6.86 0.22
C LEU A 87 -19.20 -7.62 -1.13
N TYR A 88 -17.99 -7.97 -1.56
CA TYR A 88 -17.68 -8.60 -2.84
C TYR A 88 -18.01 -7.74 -4.09
N GLU A 89 -18.17 -6.43 -3.90
CA GLU A 89 -18.26 -5.45 -4.97
C GLU A 89 -16.86 -5.01 -5.43
N ASN A 90 -16.79 -4.54 -6.68
CA ASN A 90 -15.53 -4.44 -7.44
C ASN A 90 -15.20 -3.04 -7.96
N ASN A 91 -16.14 -2.10 -7.91
CA ASN A 91 -16.07 -0.80 -8.56
C ASN A 91 -15.49 0.31 -7.66
N ARG A 92 -14.96 -0.06 -6.49
CA ARG A 92 -14.42 0.87 -5.48
C ARG A 92 -12.94 0.59 -5.26
N ALA A 93 -12.11 1.49 -5.78
CA ALA A 93 -10.67 1.42 -5.67
C ALA A 93 -10.11 2.78 -5.29
N LEU A 94 -9.05 2.77 -4.46
CA LEU A 94 -8.20 3.91 -4.20
C LEU A 94 -7.09 3.90 -5.25
N PHE A 95 -7.10 4.88 -6.14
CA PHE A 95 -6.09 5.03 -7.19
C PHE A 95 -5.22 6.25 -6.95
N PHE A 96 -3.98 6.00 -6.54
CA PHE A 96 -3.00 7.02 -6.26
C PHE A 96 -2.12 7.28 -7.50
N LEU A 97 -2.12 8.53 -7.94
CA LEU A 97 -1.23 9.05 -8.96
C LEU A 97 -0.12 9.83 -8.28
N VAL A 98 1.10 9.30 -8.35
CA VAL A 98 2.29 9.96 -7.80
C VAL A 98 3.10 10.53 -8.97
N ASP A 99 2.91 11.82 -9.24
CA ASP A 99 3.69 12.58 -10.20
C ASP A 99 4.69 13.47 -9.44
N ASN A 100 5.96 13.06 -9.47
CA ASN A 100 7.01 13.66 -8.64
C ASN A 100 8.06 14.41 -9.47
N ALA A 101 7.60 15.40 -10.25
CA ALA A 101 8.48 16.31 -10.98
C ALA A 101 9.47 17.08 -10.08
N ASN A 102 9.17 17.24 -8.78
CA ASN A 102 9.94 18.10 -7.86
C ASN A 102 10.87 17.34 -6.90
N SER A 103 11.09 16.04 -7.11
CA SER A 103 11.93 15.19 -6.22
C SER A 103 11.49 15.14 -4.75
N LYS A 104 10.26 15.60 -4.43
CA LYS A 104 9.69 15.48 -3.10
C LYS A 104 9.26 14.04 -2.86
N LYS A 105 9.43 13.56 -1.62
CA LYS A 105 8.99 12.23 -1.21
C LYS A 105 7.66 12.35 -0.49
N TYR A 106 6.69 11.52 -0.88
CA TYR A 106 5.37 11.50 -0.28
C TYR A 106 5.06 10.14 0.32
N THR A 107 4.38 10.13 1.46
CA THR A 107 3.96 8.91 2.13
C THR A 107 2.45 8.75 2.02
N ILE A 108 2.01 7.57 1.61
CA ILE A 108 0.63 7.10 1.69
C ILE A 108 0.61 6.03 2.79
N LYS A 109 -0.05 6.30 3.91
CA LYS A 109 -0.07 5.42 5.06
C LYS A 109 -1.48 4.90 5.34
N PHE A 110 -1.61 3.63 5.66
CA PHE A 110 -2.81 2.99 6.20
C PHE A 110 -2.50 2.46 7.60
N GLU A 111 -3.30 2.84 8.59
CA GLU A 111 -3.12 2.46 10.00
C GLU A 111 -4.39 1.82 10.55
N ASN A 112 -4.30 0.65 11.18
CA ASN A 112 -5.44 0.01 11.86
C ASN A 112 -6.69 -0.18 10.98
N ILE A 113 -6.52 -0.63 9.73
CA ILE A 113 -7.63 -0.89 8.81
C ILE A 113 -7.72 -2.38 8.49
N ILE A 114 -8.95 -2.88 8.46
CA ILE A 114 -9.27 -4.25 8.06
C ILE A 114 -9.94 -4.21 6.69
N PHE A 115 -9.22 -4.53 5.63
CA PHE A 115 -9.73 -4.65 4.28
C PHE A 115 -10.33 -6.05 4.07
N ARG A 116 -11.62 -6.12 3.73
CA ARG A 116 -12.25 -7.43 3.54
C ARG A 116 -13.23 -7.51 2.40
N ASN A 117 -13.42 -8.74 1.94
CA ASN A 117 -14.43 -9.11 0.95
C ASN A 117 -14.27 -8.34 -0.37
N TYR A 118 -13.05 -8.00 -0.78
CA TYR A 118 -12.82 -7.40 -2.09
C TYR A 118 -12.91 -8.44 -3.20
N ASN A 119 -13.55 -8.08 -4.30
CA ASN A 119 -13.65 -8.89 -5.50
C ASN A 119 -13.37 -8.02 -6.73
N GLU A 120 -12.81 -8.56 -7.81
CA GLU A 120 -12.58 -7.82 -9.05
C GLU A 120 -13.75 -8.01 -10.02
N ASP A 121 -14.01 -7.02 -10.87
CA ASP A 121 -14.92 -7.17 -11.99
C ASP A 121 -14.20 -7.91 -13.10
N LEU A 122 -14.68 -9.09 -13.45
CA LEU A 122 -14.18 -9.85 -14.59
C LEU A 122 -14.26 -9.05 -15.90
N ASN A 123 -15.16 -8.07 -16.00
CA ASN A 123 -15.29 -7.20 -17.16
C ASN A 123 -14.30 -6.03 -17.16
N LEU A 124 -13.72 -5.68 -16.01
CA LEU A 124 -12.77 -4.57 -15.84
C LEU A 124 -11.46 -5.11 -15.25
N SER A 125 -10.84 -6.03 -15.98
CA SER A 125 -9.56 -6.63 -15.60
C SER A 125 -8.50 -5.55 -15.32
N GLY A 126 -7.75 -5.73 -14.24
CA GLY A 126 -6.71 -4.82 -13.79
C GLY A 126 -7.17 -3.78 -12.76
N MET A 127 -8.32 -3.94 -12.11
CA MET A 127 -8.70 -3.10 -10.96
C MET A 127 -8.29 -3.79 -9.65
N GLN A 128 -7.68 -3.01 -8.76
CA GLN A 128 -7.22 -3.45 -7.45
C GLN A 128 -7.73 -2.49 -6.40
N LEU A 129 -7.96 -2.99 -5.19
CA LEU A 129 -8.47 -2.21 -4.06
C LEU A 129 -7.63 -0.95 -3.85
N ILE A 130 -6.31 -1.09 -3.81
CA ILE A 130 -5.34 0.01 -3.82
C ILE A 130 -4.47 -0.13 -5.05
N ARG A 131 -4.42 0.92 -5.86
CA ARG A 131 -3.49 1.02 -6.98
C ARG A 131 -2.63 2.26 -6.83
N VAL A 132 -1.33 2.10 -6.93
CA VAL A 132 -0.36 3.20 -7.04
C VAL A 132 0.25 3.18 -8.43
N LYS A 133 0.23 4.31 -9.11
CA LYS A 133 0.98 4.53 -10.35
C LYS A 133 1.97 5.66 -10.13
N SER A 134 3.25 5.40 -10.35
CA SER A 134 4.29 6.40 -10.23
C SER A 134 5.33 6.32 -11.34
N ILE A 135 5.90 7.47 -11.69
CA ILE A 135 7.03 7.62 -12.62
C ILE A 135 8.37 7.81 -11.90
N SER A 136 8.40 7.65 -10.57
CA SER A 136 9.60 7.70 -9.75
C SER A 136 9.44 6.83 -8.52
N ASP A 137 10.54 6.41 -7.90
CA ASP A 137 10.50 5.73 -6.60
C ASP A 137 10.31 6.69 -5.42
N ASN A 138 10.15 8.01 -5.62
CA ASN A 138 9.98 9.02 -4.55
C ASN A 138 8.62 8.93 -3.80
N PHE A 139 8.16 7.74 -3.45
CA PHE A 139 7.00 7.54 -2.59
C PHE A 139 7.23 6.41 -1.60
N TYR A 140 6.49 6.48 -0.51
CA TYR A 140 6.39 5.42 0.48
C TYR A 140 4.93 5.01 0.61
N LEU A 141 4.65 3.72 0.44
CA LEU A 141 3.36 3.12 0.73
C LEU A 141 3.51 2.25 1.98
N HIS A 142 2.83 2.61 3.06
CA HIS A 142 3.02 1.96 4.35
C HIS A 142 1.70 1.46 4.92
N PHE A 143 1.64 0.17 5.22
CA PHE A 143 0.54 -0.48 5.94
C PHE A 143 1.03 -0.86 7.34
N ASP A 144 0.36 -0.33 8.36
CA ASP A 144 0.75 -0.47 9.76
C ASP A 144 -0.44 -1.01 10.56
N ASN A 145 -0.26 -2.20 11.15
CA ASN A 145 -1.31 -2.91 11.87
C ASN A 145 -2.61 -3.10 11.04
N CYS A 146 -2.46 -3.48 9.77
CA CYS A 146 -3.58 -3.71 8.85
C CYS A 146 -3.92 -5.19 8.71
N THR A 147 -5.19 -5.50 8.43
CA THR A 147 -5.64 -6.87 8.13
C THR A 147 -6.24 -6.94 6.73
N PHE A 148 -5.89 -7.98 5.99
CA PHE A 148 -6.42 -8.27 4.65
C PHE A 148 -7.08 -9.65 4.69
N GLN A 149 -8.41 -9.70 4.63
CA GLN A 149 -9.14 -10.95 4.81
C GLN A 149 -10.18 -11.22 3.72
N ASN A 150 -10.29 -12.46 3.26
CA ASN A 150 -11.30 -12.90 2.30
C ASN A 150 -11.33 -12.05 1.01
N ASN A 151 -10.17 -11.60 0.54
CA ASN A 151 -10.08 -10.88 -0.74
C ASN A 151 -9.84 -11.87 -1.86
N TYR A 152 -10.66 -11.79 -2.90
CA TYR A 152 -10.67 -12.76 -4.00
C TYR A 152 -9.71 -12.39 -5.14
N TYR A 153 -9.12 -11.19 -5.08
CA TYR A 153 -8.32 -10.58 -6.13
C TYR A 153 -7.18 -9.73 -5.55
N SER A 154 -6.38 -9.15 -6.45
CA SER A 154 -5.23 -8.33 -6.08
C SER A 154 -5.63 -7.13 -5.24
N VAL A 155 -5.14 -7.09 -4.00
CA VAL A 155 -5.46 -6.01 -3.06
C VAL A 155 -4.64 -4.77 -3.40
N VAL A 156 -3.32 -4.92 -3.46
CA VAL A 156 -2.41 -3.80 -3.73
C VAL A 156 -1.75 -4.02 -5.07
N ARG A 157 -1.85 -3.02 -5.96
CA ARG A 157 -1.06 -2.95 -7.18
C ARG A 157 -0.16 -1.73 -7.20
N VAL A 158 1.10 -1.93 -7.58
CA VAL A 158 2.04 -0.84 -7.83
C VAL A 158 2.58 -0.95 -9.25
N ASP A 159 2.35 0.09 -10.04
CA ASP A 159 2.92 0.28 -11.37
C ASP A 159 3.99 1.39 -11.27
N LEU A 160 5.27 1.02 -11.26
CA LEU A 160 6.39 1.96 -11.15
C LEU A 160 7.15 2.07 -12.47
N THR A 161 7.44 3.28 -12.91
CA THR A 161 8.53 3.56 -13.86
C THR A 161 9.66 4.21 -13.07
N CYS A 162 10.89 3.69 -13.15
CA CYS A 162 12.02 4.27 -12.43
C CYS A 162 13.33 3.97 -13.16
N LEU A 163 14.07 5.02 -13.49
CA LEU A 163 15.37 4.91 -14.15
C LEU A 163 16.51 4.70 -13.16
N LYS A 164 16.46 5.35 -12.01
CA LYS A 164 17.52 5.28 -10.99
C LYS A 164 16.89 5.38 -9.61
N PRO A 165 17.31 4.54 -8.64
CA PRO A 165 16.84 4.68 -7.28
C PRO A 165 17.20 6.07 -6.73
N SER A 166 16.23 6.76 -6.15
CA SER A 166 16.40 8.02 -5.43
C SER A 166 16.58 7.80 -3.92
N HIS A 167 16.35 6.58 -3.44
CA HIS A 167 16.54 6.21 -2.05
C HIS A 167 16.88 4.73 -1.89
N THR A 168 17.37 4.38 -0.70
CA THR A 168 17.74 3.01 -0.33
C THR A 168 16.66 2.30 0.48
N ASP A 169 15.75 3.06 1.12
CA ASP A 169 14.70 2.50 1.96
C ASP A 169 13.65 1.75 1.12
N PRO A 170 12.90 0.79 1.68
CA PRO A 170 11.79 0.18 0.97
C PRO A 170 10.69 1.19 0.62
N SER A 171 10.25 1.22 -0.64
CA SER A 171 9.13 2.06 -1.09
C SER A 171 7.79 1.52 -0.59
N ILE A 172 7.70 0.23 -0.26
CA ILE A 172 6.47 -0.40 0.22
C ILE A 172 6.78 -1.19 1.50
N VAL A 173 6.02 -0.93 2.56
CA VAL A 173 6.21 -1.58 3.86
C VAL A 173 4.88 -2.11 4.39
N PHE A 174 4.88 -3.36 4.82
CA PHE A 174 3.82 -3.97 5.63
C PHE A 174 4.42 -4.29 7.01
N ASP A 175 3.90 -3.63 8.05
CA ASP A 175 4.34 -3.79 9.44
C ASP A 175 3.19 -4.28 10.30
N ASN A 176 3.41 -5.38 11.04
CA ASN A 176 2.41 -5.98 11.92
C ASN A 176 1.08 -6.27 11.18
N CYS A 177 1.15 -6.69 9.92
CA CYS A 177 -0.03 -6.94 9.10
C CYS A 177 -0.47 -8.40 9.18
N SER A 178 -1.75 -8.66 8.97
CA SER A 178 -2.29 -10.01 8.92
C SER A 178 -3.05 -10.29 7.63
N PHE A 179 -2.85 -11.47 7.05
CA PHE A 179 -3.41 -11.86 5.76
C PHE A 179 -4.14 -13.20 5.93
N PHE A 180 -5.46 -13.22 5.72
CA PHE A 180 -6.31 -14.38 5.99
C PHE A 180 -7.16 -14.74 4.77
N ASN A 181 -7.11 -16.00 4.32
CA ASN A 181 -8.04 -16.54 3.34
C ASN A 181 -8.18 -15.68 2.06
N ASN A 182 -7.08 -15.10 1.58
CA ASN A 182 -7.07 -14.36 0.32
C ASN A 182 -6.83 -15.34 -0.83
N THR A 183 -7.68 -15.33 -1.86
CA THR A 183 -7.64 -16.37 -2.92
C THR A 183 -6.77 -16.03 -4.12
N ASN A 184 -6.13 -14.86 -4.12
CA ASN A 184 -5.25 -14.37 -5.18
C ASN A 184 -4.14 -13.50 -4.56
N LYS A 185 -3.29 -12.91 -5.42
CA LYS A 185 -2.19 -11.99 -5.09
C LYS A 185 -2.62 -11.00 -4.01
N VAL A 186 -1.91 -10.89 -2.90
CA VAL A 186 -2.12 -9.75 -1.99
C VAL A 186 -1.47 -8.52 -2.61
N ILE A 187 -0.26 -8.69 -3.16
CA ILE A 187 0.51 -7.62 -3.77
C ILE A 187 0.90 -8.00 -5.19
N SER A 188 0.65 -7.09 -6.12
CA SER A 188 1.17 -7.12 -7.49
C SER A 188 1.97 -5.85 -7.76
N ALA A 189 3.28 -5.92 -7.65
CA ALA A 189 4.15 -4.78 -7.92
C ALA A 189 5.03 -5.04 -9.14
N ARG A 190 5.05 -4.09 -10.07
CA ARG A 190 5.91 -4.18 -11.25
C ARG A 190 6.64 -2.86 -11.49
N LYS A 191 7.92 -2.98 -11.80
CA LYS A 191 8.70 -1.91 -12.41
C LYS A 191 8.67 -2.10 -13.92
N LYS A 192 8.13 -1.13 -14.64
CA LYS A 192 8.16 -1.11 -16.10
C LYS A 192 9.60 -0.85 -16.55
N GLU A 193 10.11 -1.75 -17.40
CA GLU A 193 11.38 -1.54 -18.07
C GLU A 193 11.25 -0.39 -19.06
N GLU A 194 12.09 0.62 -18.89
CA GLU A 194 12.43 1.51 -19.99
C GLU A 194 13.66 0.91 -20.67
N LYS A 195 13.70 0.97 -22.01
CA LYS A 195 14.84 0.51 -22.81
C LYS A 195 16.05 1.36 -22.45
N ASP A 196 16.79 0.95 -21.45
CA ASP A 196 18.00 1.60 -21.00
C ASP A 196 19.12 0.56 -21.03
N ASP A 197 20.24 0.91 -21.66
CA ASP A 197 21.40 0.04 -21.86
C ASP A 197 22.18 -0.22 -20.55
N ARG A 198 21.64 0.20 -19.39
CA ARG A 198 22.25 0.03 -18.07
C ARG A 198 22.08 -1.40 -17.55
N GLY A 199 23.12 -1.88 -16.86
CA GLY A 199 23.20 -3.25 -16.37
C GLY A 199 22.09 -3.63 -15.38
N ILE A 200 21.68 -4.90 -15.43
CA ILE A 200 20.55 -5.50 -14.69
C ILE A 200 20.55 -5.19 -13.19
N ASN A 201 21.73 -5.08 -12.55
CA ASN A 201 21.85 -4.98 -11.09
C ASN A 201 21.35 -3.65 -10.49
N GLU A 202 21.36 -2.53 -11.23
CA GLU A 202 20.81 -1.26 -10.73
C GLU A 202 19.27 -1.20 -10.84
N LEU A 203 18.64 -2.19 -11.48
CA LEU A 203 17.22 -2.13 -11.79
C LEU A 203 16.32 -2.45 -10.58
N ASN A 204 16.78 -3.27 -9.64
CA ASN A 204 15.93 -3.81 -8.57
C ASN A 204 15.74 -2.83 -7.40
N ASP A 205 16.62 -1.84 -7.29
CA ASP A 205 16.67 -0.94 -6.13
C ASP A 205 15.53 0.09 -6.12
N CYS A 206 14.88 0.33 -7.26
CA CYS A 206 13.73 1.23 -7.37
C CYS A 206 12.45 0.67 -6.73
N LEU A 207 12.27 -0.66 -6.74
CA LEU A 207 11.05 -1.30 -6.25
C LEU A 207 11.41 -2.25 -5.12
N GLN A 208 11.46 -1.71 -3.91
CA GLN A 208 11.77 -2.46 -2.71
C GLN A 208 10.54 -2.60 -1.83
N ILE A 209 10.21 -3.85 -1.49
CA ILE A 209 9.07 -4.23 -0.66
C ILE A 209 9.59 -4.93 0.59
N ASN A 210 9.12 -4.49 1.75
CA ASN A 210 9.48 -5.09 3.02
C ASN A 210 8.23 -5.50 3.80
N ILE A 211 8.20 -6.74 4.26
CA ILE A 211 7.14 -7.31 5.08
C ILE A 211 7.76 -7.75 6.38
N LYS A 212 7.29 -7.18 7.49
CA LYS A 212 7.84 -7.45 8.82
C LYS A 212 6.74 -7.76 9.82
N ASN A 213 7.05 -8.67 10.74
CA ASN A 213 6.21 -9.02 11.88
C ASN A 213 4.78 -9.40 11.48
N SER A 214 4.61 -10.07 10.33
CA SER A 214 3.30 -10.25 9.71
C SER A 214 2.89 -11.73 9.69
N ASN A 215 1.58 -11.99 9.78
CA ASN A 215 0.99 -13.33 9.81
C ASN A 215 0.21 -13.63 8.54
N PHE A 216 0.37 -14.85 8.03
CA PHE A 216 -0.29 -15.32 6.82
C PHE A 216 -0.96 -16.66 7.09
N GLU A 217 -2.25 -16.74 6.80
CA GLU A 217 -3.05 -17.93 7.05
C GLU A 217 -4.02 -18.18 5.88
N ASP A 218 -3.92 -19.37 5.29
CA ASP A 218 -4.78 -19.86 4.21
C ASP A 218 -4.86 -18.95 2.98
N ASN A 219 -3.74 -18.37 2.57
CA ASN A 219 -3.70 -17.51 1.38
C ASN A 219 -3.26 -18.28 0.13
N LYS A 220 -3.66 -17.78 -1.05
CA LYS A 220 -3.29 -18.34 -2.35
C LYS A 220 -2.61 -17.30 -3.21
N GLY A 221 -1.31 -17.48 -3.46
CA GLY A 221 -0.58 -16.53 -4.29
C GLY A 221 -0.40 -15.21 -3.55
N LEU A 222 0.71 -14.96 -2.87
CA LEU A 222 0.81 -13.76 -2.02
C LEU A 222 1.46 -12.59 -2.75
N PHE A 223 2.63 -12.85 -3.35
CA PHE A 223 3.46 -11.79 -3.90
C PHE A 223 3.78 -12.04 -5.36
N TYR A 224 3.34 -11.10 -6.20
CA TYR A 224 3.76 -11.01 -7.58
C TYR A 224 4.66 -9.79 -7.73
N ILE A 225 5.95 -10.02 -7.87
CA ILE A 225 6.95 -8.96 -8.01
C ILE A 225 7.64 -9.11 -9.35
N ASN A 226 7.75 -8.02 -10.10
CA ASN A 226 8.48 -8.00 -11.36
C ASN A 226 9.44 -6.80 -11.36
N ASN A 227 10.73 -7.09 -11.52
CA ASN A 227 11.85 -6.15 -11.50
C ASN A 227 11.96 -5.40 -10.18
N GLY A 228 11.95 -6.14 -9.07
CA GLY A 228 12.04 -5.58 -7.73
C GLY A 228 12.66 -6.51 -6.71
N LYS A 229 12.72 -6.02 -5.48
CA LYS A 229 13.23 -6.75 -4.32
C LYS A 229 12.13 -6.92 -3.28
N LEU A 230 11.92 -8.16 -2.85
CA LEU A 230 11.04 -8.49 -1.73
C LEU A 230 11.87 -8.99 -0.55
N THR A 231 11.69 -8.35 0.61
CA THR A 231 12.23 -8.80 1.89
C THR A 231 11.09 -9.21 2.82
N ILE A 232 11.19 -10.39 3.39
CA ILE A 232 10.26 -10.94 4.38
C ILE A 232 11.06 -11.21 5.66
N ASP A 233 10.67 -10.59 6.77
CA ASP A 233 11.34 -10.69 8.07
C ASP A 233 10.33 -10.97 9.20
N ASN A 234 10.67 -11.89 10.10
CA ASN A 234 9.81 -12.26 11.22
C ASN A 234 8.36 -12.61 10.78
N TYR A 235 8.28 -13.52 9.82
CA TYR A 235 7.05 -13.95 9.17
C TYR A 235 6.57 -15.29 9.72
N LYS A 236 5.25 -15.46 9.85
CA LYS A 236 4.62 -16.72 10.21
C LYS A 236 3.57 -17.12 9.18
N SER A 237 3.65 -18.36 8.68
CA SER A 237 2.68 -18.89 7.71
C SER A 237 2.10 -20.24 8.09
N PHE A 238 0.80 -20.35 7.86
CA PHE A 238 0.00 -21.56 7.93
C PHE A 238 -0.82 -21.67 6.64
N GLU A 239 -0.49 -22.61 5.75
CA GLU A 239 -1.19 -22.71 4.45
C GLU A 239 -1.69 -24.12 4.17
N GLU A 240 -3.00 -24.34 4.37
CA GLU A 240 -3.59 -25.66 4.12
C GLU A 240 -3.82 -25.97 2.63
N GLU A 241 -3.99 -24.98 1.73
CA GLU A 241 -4.21 -25.24 0.29
C GLU A 241 -3.93 -24.06 -0.70
N ARG A 242 -2.98 -24.31 -1.63
CA ARG A 242 -2.88 -23.85 -3.05
C ARG A 242 -2.35 -22.43 -3.36
N GLY A 243 -1.04 -22.31 -3.59
CA GLY A 243 -0.48 -21.24 -4.42
C GLY A 243 1.04 -21.06 -4.24
N ALA A 244 1.66 -20.24 -5.10
CA ALA A 244 3.03 -19.78 -4.87
C ALA A 244 3.02 -18.63 -3.86
N LEU A 245 3.73 -18.75 -2.73
CA LEU A 245 4.07 -17.62 -1.86
C LEU A 245 4.61 -16.44 -2.67
N TYR A 246 5.54 -16.74 -3.59
CA TYR A 246 6.23 -15.75 -4.41
C TYR A 246 6.23 -16.20 -5.87
N TYR A 247 5.90 -15.25 -6.76
CA TYR A 247 5.93 -15.46 -8.20
C TYR A 247 6.54 -14.24 -8.90
N SER A 248 7.37 -14.53 -9.89
CA SER A 248 8.01 -13.55 -10.76
C SER A 248 8.29 -14.17 -12.14
N GLU A 249 8.24 -13.35 -13.19
CA GLU A 249 8.48 -13.77 -14.58
C GLU A 249 9.77 -13.17 -15.15
N THR A 250 10.59 -12.50 -14.32
CA THR A 250 11.82 -11.86 -14.79
C THR A 250 13.01 -12.28 -13.96
N SER A 251 14.19 -12.31 -14.59
CA SER A 251 15.44 -12.71 -13.95
C SER A 251 16.09 -11.67 -13.07
N SER A 252 15.42 -10.53 -12.90
CA SER A 252 15.88 -9.36 -12.19
C SER A 252 15.07 -9.16 -10.92
N ASN A 253 14.86 -10.22 -10.15
CA ASN A 253 14.25 -10.07 -8.84
C ASN A 253 15.13 -10.63 -7.75
N GLU A 254 15.01 -10.03 -6.57
CA GLU A 254 15.67 -10.49 -5.35
C GLU A 254 14.62 -10.84 -4.31
N LEU A 255 14.71 -12.05 -3.76
CA LEU A 255 13.90 -12.51 -2.64
C LEU A 255 14.81 -12.78 -1.45
N ASN A 256 14.55 -12.09 -0.34
CA ASN A 256 15.22 -12.31 0.94
C ASN A 256 14.19 -12.72 1.99
N ILE A 257 14.35 -13.91 2.57
CA ILE A 257 13.48 -14.41 3.64
C ILE A 257 14.36 -14.69 4.85
N LYS A 258 14.15 -13.97 5.94
CA LYS A 258 14.94 -14.09 7.17
C LYS A 258 14.04 -14.16 8.40
N ASN A 259 14.53 -14.85 9.44
CA ASN A 259 13.83 -15.00 10.73
C ASN A 259 12.36 -15.43 10.60
N SER A 260 12.05 -16.22 9.56
CA SER A 260 10.68 -16.54 9.18
C SER A 260 10.37 -18.01 9.43
N TRP A 261 9.13 -18.30 9.73
CA TRP A 261 8.64 -19.61 10.11
C TRP A 261 7.47 -20.02 9.23
N PHE A 262 7.60 -21.17 8.59
CA PHE A 262 6.59 -21.72 7.70
C PHE A 262 6.11 -23.06 8.25
N GLU A 263 4.82 -23.18 8.50
CA GLU A 263 4.19 -24.37 9.07
C GLU A 263 3.06 -24.87 8.18
N ASN A 264 2.85 -26.19 8.22
CA ASN A 264 1.71 -26.86 7.58
C ASN A 264 1.55 -26.52 6.09
N ILE A 265 2.64 -26.27 5.36
CA ILE A 265 2.57 -25.93 3.94
C ILE A 265 2.12 -27.15 3.13
N HIS A 266 0.93 -27.05 2.55
CA HIS A 266 0.37 -28.07 1.66
C HIS A 266 0.23 -27.54 0.23
N VAL A 267 1.31 -27.65 -0.55
CA VAL A 267 1.32 -27.24 -1.96
C VAL A 267 0.58 -28.28 -2.80
N LYS A 268 -0.71 -28.04 -3.07
CA LYS A 268 -1.54 -28.85 -3.99
C LYS A 268 -1.57 -28.31 -5.42
N SER A 269 -0.85 -27.22 -5.69
CA SER A 269 -0.76 -26.59 -7.00
C SER A 269 0.35 -27.24 -7.83
N ILE A 270 0.21 -27.23 -9.16
CA ILE A 270 1.31 -27.52 -10.09
C ILE A 270 2.38 -26.41 -10.08
N ILE A 271 2.04 -25.24 -9.54
CA ILE A 271 2.94 -24.10 -9.40
C ILE A 271 3.70 -24.25 -8.08
N PRO A 272 5.04 -24.13 -8.08
CA PRO A 272 5.83 -24.27 -6.86
C PRO A 272 5.52 -23.14 -5.86
N LEU A 273 5.86 -23.35 -4.58
CA LEU A 273 5.70 -22.34 -3.52
C LEU A 273 6.45 -21.04 -3.85
N ILE A 274 7.61 -21.14 -4.48
CA ILE A 274 8.40 -20.00 -4.95
C ILE A 274 8.72 -20.26 -6.42
N TYR A 275 8.30 -19.35 -7.30
CA TYR A 275 8.61 -19.39 -8.73
C TYR A 275 9.27 -18.07 -9.14
N ASP A 276 10.44 -18.16 -9.76
CA ASP A 276 11.12 -17.00 -10.36
C ASP A 276 12.16 -17.47 -11.38
N GLU A 277 12.25 -16.72 -12.48
CA GLU A 277 13.15 -17.03 -13.58
C GLU A 277 14.55 -16.42 -13.37
N GLY A 278 15.36 -16.95 -12.46
CA GLY A 278 16.72 -16.41 -12.20
C GLY A 278 16.93 -15.94 -10.77
N LEU A 279 16.14 -16.49 -9.85
CA LEU A 279 16.10 -16.11 -8.45
C LEU A 279 17.48 -16.13 -7.80
N VAL A 280 17.83 -15.00 -7.20
CA VAL A 280 18.94 -14.93 -6.24
C VAL A 280 18.35 -15.05 -4.84
N LEU A 281 18.53 -16.21 -4.20
CA LEU A 281 18.17 -16.43 -2.81
C LEU A 281 19.35 -16.04 -1.91
N LYS A 282 19.12 -15.11 -0.96
CA LYS A 282 20.12 -14.63 0.01
C LYS A 282 19.69 -14.92 1.44
#